data_AF-A0A7X5DZL7-F1
#
_entry.id   AF-A0A7X5DZL7-F1
#
_cell.length_a   1.000
_cell.length_b   1.000
_cell.length_c   1.000
_cell.angle_alpha   90.00
_cell.angle_beta   90.00
_cell.angle_gamma   90.00
#
_symmetry.space_group_name_H-M   'P 1'
#
loop_
_entity.id
_entity.type
_entity.pdbx_description
1 polymer ?
#
loop_
_entity_poly.entity_id
_entity_poly.type
_entity_poly.pdbx_seq_one_letter_code
_entity_poly.pdbx_strand_id
1 'polypeptide(L)'
;MGYYECIYQGISGNAHAWLIVPAFTPRKAEFGSMLKKTAADGESTDKQDVKELSEETKAELREKLHNGRGDMTLQEWDDFLADLVELAIITNTERSYANGSMSGVPKTSDYVSPEDRRRFGPNPMLWSENGLTFPKKQKDDMWTGDPLKFLNKLDVYTLRNAASSGTMDIAASEREAMRRVTQILQEILW
;
A
#
# COMPACT_ATOMS: atom_id res chain seq x y z
N MET A 1 -10.01 -16.44 -1.62
CA MET A 1 -10.64 -15.11 -1.68
C MET A 1 -9.60 -14.14 -2.21
N GLY A 2 -9.99 -13.16 -3.03
CA GLY A 2 -9.06 -12.10 -3.46
C GLY A 2 -8.94 -11.03 -2.37
N TYR A 3 -7.75 -10.48 -2.19
CA TYR A 3 -7.44 -9.48 -1.17
C TYR A 3 -7.70 -8.05 -1.67
N TYR A 4 -7.81 -7.86 -2.98
CA TYR A 4 -8.09 -6.57 -3.59
C TYR A 4 -9.30 -6.60 -4.54
N GLU A 5 -9.90 -5.43 -4.73
CA GLU A 5 -10.93 -5.12 -5.70
C GLU A 5 -10.45 -4.01 -6.62
N CYS A 6 -10.87 -4.06 -7.89
CA CYS A 6 -10.57 -3.01 -8.86
C CYS A 6 -11.82 -2.15 -9.04
N ILE A 7 -11.74 -0.88 -8.63
CA ILE A 7 -12.82 0.08 -8.76
C ILE A 7 -12.49 1.04 -9.91
N TYR A 8 -13.43 1.18 -10.84
CA TYR A 8 -13.37 2.20 -11.88
C TYR A 8 -13.58 3.57 -11.26
N GLN A 9 -12.61 4.48 -11.39
CA GLN A 9 -12.79 5.88 -11.06
C GLN A 9 -12.91 6.65 -12.39
N GLY A 10 -14.08 7.23 -12.64
CA GLY A 10 -14.46 7.79 -13.93
C GLY A 10 -13.49 8.79 -14.57
N ILE A 11 -13.78 9.08 -15.84
CA ILE A 11 -12.96 9.84 -16.80
C ILE A 11 -12.99 11.36 -16.54
N SER A 12 -11.84 12.02 -16.71
CA SER A 12 -11.79 13.34 -17.35
C SER A 12 -10.97 13.25 -18.65
N GLY A 13 -11.60 13.35 -19.83
CA GLY A 13 -10.93 13.27 -21.14
C GLY A 13 -10.58 11.85 -21.63
N ASN A 14 -9.38 11.65 -22.18
CA ASN A 14 -8.90 10.33 -22.68
C ASN A 14 -8.20 9.47 -21.60
N ALA A 15 -8.29 9.86 -20.32
CA ALA A 15 -7.65 9.16 -19.21
C ALA A 15 -8.69 8.33 -18.44
N HIS A 16 -8.52 7.01 -18.43
CA HIS A 16 -9.23 6.11 -17.54
C HIS A 16 -8.39 5.89 -16.28
N ALA A 17 -8.93 6.18 -15.10
CA ALA A 17 -8.28 5.90 -13.83
C ALA A 17 -8.91 4.65 -13.19
N TRP A 18 -8.06 3.74 -12.73
CA TRP A 18 -8.47 2.52 -12.03
C TRP A 18 -7.80 2.52 -10.67
N LEU A 19 -8.60 2.32 -9.63
CA LEU A 19 -8.13 2.22 -8.26
C LEU A 19 -8.17 0.75 -7.85
N ILE A 20 -7.10 0.29 -7.19
CA ILE A 20 -7.08 -1.05 -6.60
C ILE A 20 -7.22 -0.87 -5.09
N VAL A 21 -8.35 -1.27 -4.53
CA VAL A 21 -8.65 -1.11 -3.11
C VAL A 21 -8.63 -2.48 -2.41
N PRO A 22 -8.36 -2.55 -1.10
CA PRO A 22 -8.50 -3.82 -0.39
C PRO A 22 -9.95 -4.32 -0.39
N ALA A 23 -10.13 -5.64 -0.41
CA ALA A 23 -11.43 -6.33 -0.36
C ALA A 23 -12.00 -6.43 1.07
N PHE A 24 -11.74 -5.41 1.89
CA PHE A 24 -12.25 -5.23 3.23
C PHE A 24 -12.43 -3.73 3.47
N THR A 25 -13.19 -3.36 4.50
CA THR A 25 -13.33 -1.94 4.89
C THR A 25 -12.15 -1.55 5.77
N PRO A 26 -11.23 -0.67 5.32
CA PRO A 26 -10.10 -0.24 6.14
C PRO A 26 -10.57 0.44 7.42
N ARG A 27 -9.93 0.13 8.55
CA ARG A 27 -10.19 0.82 9.83
C ARG A 27 -9.87 2.30 9.69
N LYS A 28 -10.75 3.19 10.14
CA LYS A 28 -10.44 4.62 10.25
C LYS A 28 -9.37 4.78 11.34
N ALA A 29 -8.20 5.31 10.97
CA ALA A 29 -7.20 5.71 11.95
C ALA A 29 -7.67 7.00 12.63
N GLU A 30 -7.81 6.98 13.95
CA GLU A 30 -8.14 8.18 14.72
C GLU A 30 -6.85 8.94 15.07
N PHE A 31 -6.49 9.94 14.25
CA PHE A 31 -5.46 10.93 14.60
C PHE A 31 -5.89 11.68 15.87
N GLY A 32 -5.63 11.13 17.05
CA GLY A 32 -6.33 11.64 18.23
C GLY A 32 -5.95 11.10 19.61
N SER A 33 -5.19 10.00 19.75
CA SER A 33 -4.73 9.59 21.09
C SER A 33 -3.50 10.38 21.54
N MET A 34 -2.54 10.64 20.65
CA MET A 34 -1.33 11.44 20.93
C MET A 34 -1.52 12.95 20.68
N LEU A 35 -2.26 13.35 19.64
CA LEU A 35 -2.53 14.77 19.35
C LEU A 35 -3.25 15.50 20.49
N LYS A 36 -4.04 14.78 21.31
CA LYS A 36 -4.65 15.36 22.52
C LYS A 36 -3.63 15.70 23.62
N LYS A 37 -2.40 15.16 23.59
CA LYS A 37 -1.30 15.56 24.47
C LYS A 37 -0.45 16.69 23.88
N THR A 38 -0.33 16.78 22.56
CA THR A 38 0.51 17.79 21.88
C THR A 38 -0.22 19.05 21.43
N ALA A 39 -1.56 19.08 21.39
CA ALA A 39 -2.35 20.26 20.98
C ALA A 39 -2.26 21.49 21.93
N ALA A 40 -1.40 21.43 22.96
CA ALA A 40 -1.01 22.61 23.74
C ALA A 40 0.06 23.47 23.02
N ASP A 41 0.78 22.93 22.05
CA ASP A 41 1.76 23.65 21.25
C ASP A 41 1.52 23.39 19.75
N GLY A 42 1.51 24.46 18.95
CA GLY A 42 0.98 24.48 17.58
C GLY A 42 1.59 23.46 16.60
N GLU A 43 0.75 23.02 15.67
CA GLU A 43 1.11 22.44 14.35
C GLU A 43 2.36 21.53 14.34
N SER A 44 2.38 20.48 15.17
CA SER A 44 3.47 19.50 15.10
C SER A 44 3.25 18.50 13.95
N THR A 45 3.95 18.76 12.85
CA THR A 45 4.25 17.80 11.77
C THR A 45 5.31 16.76 12.19
N ASP A 46 5.56 16.60 13.48
CA ASP A 46 6.61 15.74 13.99
C ASP A 46 6.12 14.29 14.04
N LYS A 47 6.56 13.53 13.04
CA LYS A 47 6.45 12.08 13.03
C LYS A 47 7.26 11.53 14.21
N GLN A 48 6.65 10.67 15.02
CA GLN A 48 7.36 10.02 16.12
C GLN A 48 8.31 8.94 15.59
N ASP A 49 9.51 8.84 16.15
CA ASP A 49 10.43 7.73 15.86
C ASP A 49 10.05 6.50 16.69
N VAL A 50 10.12 5.31 16.09
CA VAL A 50 9.89 4.03 16.78
C VAL A 50 10.82 3.87 17.99
N LYS A 51 12.04 4.41 17.92
CA LYS A 51 13.01 4.37 19.02
C LYS A 51 12.50 5.04 20.29
N GLU A 52 11.64 6.03 20.16
CA GLU A 52 11.09 6.83 21.27
C GLU A 52 9.87 6.18 21.93
N LEU A 53 9.36 5.07 21.37
CA LEU A 53 8.28 4.31 21.98
C LEU A 53 8.74 3.59 23.25
N SER A 54 7.82 3.40 24.19
CA SER A 54 8.06 2.55 25.36
C SER A 54 8.25 1.09 24.92
N GLU A 55 8.99 0.33 25.73
CA GLU A 55 9.22 -1.10 25.47
C GLU A 55 7.92 -1.92 25.52
N GLU A 56 6.94 -1.49 26.32
CA GLU A 56 5.59 -2.07 26.35
C GLU A 56 4.88 -1.88 25.01
N THR A 57 4.85 -0.66 24.48
CA THR A 57 4.24 -0.37 23.17
C THR A 57 4.97 -1.11 22.05
N LYS A 58 6.30 -1.21 22.08
CA LYS A 58 7.05 -2.02 21.10
C LYS A 58 6.70 -3.50 21.19
N ALA A 59 6.53 -4.04 22.40
CA ALA A 59 6.14 -5.44 22.60
C ALA A 59 4.73 -5.72 22.05
N GLU A 60 3.77 -4.83 22.29
CA GLU A 60 2.42 -4.92 21.72
C GLU A 60 2.44 -4.86 20.18
N LEU A 61 3.20 -3.92 19.60
CA LEU A 61 3.36 -3.82 18.15
C LEU A 61 4.01 -5.09 17.56
N ARG A 62 4.99 -5.67 18.26
CA ARG A 62 5.64 -6.92 17.85
C ARG A 62 4.68 -8.10 17.90
N GLU A 63 3.82 -8.18 18.91
CA GLU A 63 2.78 -9.20 19.02
C GLU A 63 1.76 -9.08 17.89
N LYS A 64 1.30 -7.85 17.59
CA LYS A 64 0.41 -7.57 16.45
C LYS A 64 1.01 -7.93 15.10
N LEU A 65 2.33 -7.84 14.96
CA LEU A 65 3.08 -8.35 13.79
C LEU A 65 3.27 -9.87 13.80
N HIS A 66 2.61 -10.58 14.70
CA HIS A 66 2.77 -12.01 14.94
C HIS A 66 4.23 -12.41 15.16
N ASN A 67 5.03 -11.51 15.75
CA ASN A 67 6.49 -11.67 15.90
C ASN A 67 7.21 -12.01 14.58
N GLY A 68 6.69 -11.56 13.43
CA GLY A 68 7.29 -11.79 12.11
C GLY A 68 7.10 -13.19 11.54
N ARG A 69 6.13 -13.98 12.03
CA ARG A 69 5.84 -15.34 11.54
C ARG A 69 5.36 -15.40 10.09
N GLY A 70 4.85 -14.29 9.57
CA GLY A 70 4.42 -14.19 8.18
C GLY A 70 3.09 -14.89 7.89
N ASP A 71 2.19 -14.92 8.86
CA ASP A 71 0.86 -15.54 8.82
C ASP A 71 -0.29 -14.52 9.00
N MET A 72 -0.02 -13.23 8.75
CA MET A 72 -1.02 -12.18 8.86
C MET A 72 -2.00 -12.18 7.68
N THR A 73 -3.25 -11.84 7.94
CA THR A 73 -4.19 -11.44 6.89
C THR A 73 -3.86 -10.02 6.41
N LEU A 74 -4.31 -9.67 5.20
CA LEU A 74 -4.12 -8.30 4.70
C LEU A 74 -4.88 -7.27 5.55
N GLN A 75 -5.99 -7.68 6.18
CA GLN A 75 -6.73 -6.82 7.09
C GLN A 75 -5.95 -6.56 8.38
N GLU A 76 -5.37 -7.59 9.01
CA GLU A 76 -4.50 -7.42 10.19
C GLU A 76 -3.30 -6.53 9.87
N TRP A 77 -2.76 -6.61 8.65
CA TRP A 77 -1.72 -5.70 8.18
C TRP A 77 -2.19 -4.25 8.10
N ASP A 78 -3.35 -4.00 7.51
CA ASP A 78 -3.89 -2.64 7.42
C ASP A 78 -4.31 -2.08 8.78
N ASP A 79 -4.79 -2.92 9.70
CA ASP A 79 -5.08 -2.55 11.09
C ASP A 79 -3.80 -2.18 11.85
N PHE A 80 -2.72 -2.94 11.67
CA PHE A 80 -1.41 -2.60 12.22
C PHE A 80 -0.88 -1.27 11.66
N LEU A 81 -1.02 -1.04 10.35
CA LEU A 81 -0.65 0.25 9.76
C LEU A 81 -1.52 1.40 10.30
N ALA A 82 -2.80 1.15 10.61
CA ALA A 82 -3.65 2.13 11.25
C ALA A 82 -3.15 2.49 12.65
N ASP A 83 -2.66 1.52 13.43
CA ASP A 83 -2.05 1.78 14.74
C ASP A 83 -0.82 2.69 14.62
N LEU A 84 0.03 2.45 13.62
CA LEU A 84 1.19 3.31 13.35
C LEU A 84 0.79 4.74 12.96
N VAL A 85 -0.35 4.91 12.30
CA VAL A 85 -0.91 6.25 12.01
C VAL A 85 -1.39 6.93 13.28
N GLU A 86 -2.07 6.20 14.16
CA GLU A 86 -2.58 6.73 15.44
C GLU A 86 -1.45 7.12 16.40
N LEU A 87 -0.33 6.39 16.34
CA LEU A 87 0.93 6.71 17.03
C LEU A 87 1.74 7.83 16.33
N ALA A 88 1.24 8.41 15.24
CA ALA A 88 1.95 9.42 14.44
C ALA A 88 3.33 8.98 13.92
N ILE A 89 3.58 7.67 13.80
CA ILE A 89 4.82 7.12 13.24
C ILE A 89 4.80 7.24 11.71
N ILE A 90 3.65 6.94 11.11
CA ILE A 90 3.42 7.08 9.67
C ILE A 90 2.18 7.92 9.37
N THR A 91 2.07 8.41 8.14
CA THR A 91 0.91 9.13 7.64
C THR A 91 -0.10 8.18 6.98
N ASN A 92 -1.35 8.64 6.81
CA ASN A 92 -2.35 7.91 6.03
C ASN A 92 -1.92 7.67 4.57
N THR A 93 -1.14 8.59 3.99
CA THR A 93 -0.55 8.44 2.67
C THR A 93 0.45 7.28 2.64
N GLU A 94 1.36 7.22 3.62
CA GLU A 94 2.31 6.10 3.75
C GLU A 94 1.59 4.77 4.00
N ARG A 95 0.53 4.74 4.83
CA ARG A 95 -0.34 3.56 4.97
C ARG A 95 -0.94 3.11 3.63
N SER A 96 -1.41 4.06 2.82
CA SER A 96 -2.03 3.77 1.52
C SER A 96 -1.03 3.20 0.50
N TYR A 97 0.24 3.65 0.56
CA TYR A 97 1.31 3.04 -0.24
C TYR A 97 1.69 1.66 0.29
N ALA A 98 1.86 1.52 1.61
CA ALA A 98 2.33 0.30 2.26
C ALA A 98 1.31 -0.85 2.27
N ASN A 99 0.01 -0.54 2.24
CA ASN A 99 -1.05 -1.54 2.06
C ASN A 99 -1.36 -1.80 0.57
N GLY A 100 -0.65 -1.15 -0.35
CA GLY A 100 -0.81 -1.32 -1.80
C GLY A 100 -2.13 -0.78 -2.35
N SER A 101 -2.89 0.04 -1.62
CA SER A 101 -4.13 0.64 -2.12
C SER A 101 -3.88 1.81 -3.08
N MET A 102 -2.77 2.52 -2.87
CA MET A 102 -2.28 3.56 -3.75
C MET A 102 -1.01 3.04 -4.43
N SER A 103 -1.12 2.58 -5.67
CA SER A 103 0.05 2.25 -6.49
C SER A 103 -0.30 2.45 -7.94
N GLY A 104 0.67 2.95 -8.72
CA GLY A 104 0.53 3.05 -10.16
C GLY A 104 0.13 1.70 -10.79
N VAL A 105 -0.81 1.75 -11.73
CA VAL A 105 -1.17 0.60 -12.57
C VAL A 105 -0.22 0.57 -13.78
N PRO A 106 0.28 -0.60 -14.22
CA PRO A 106 1.23 -0.67 -15.33
C PRO A 106 0.64 -0.02 -16.59
N LYS A 107 1.51 0.55 -17.45
CA LYS A 107 1.08 0.89 -18.80
C LYS A 107 0.62 -0.39 -19.50
N THR A 108 -0.61 -0.33 -20.00
CA THR A 108 -1.33 -1.45 -20.62
C THR A 108 -0.61 -1.98 -21.87
N SER A 109 0.23 -1.16 -22.50
CA SER A 109 0.99 -1.47 -23.71
C SER A 109 2.07 -2.54 -23.55
N ASP A 110 2.48 -2.88 -22.33
CA ASP A 110 3.66 -3.76 -22.14
C ASP A 110 3.27 -5.22 -21.86
N TYR A 111 2.00 -5.45 -21.54
CA TYR A 111 1.50 -6.76 -21.09
C TYR A 111 0.39 -7.31 -21.96
N VAL A 112 -0.05 -6.51 -22.93
CA VAL A 112 -1.14 -6.90 -23.80
C VAL A 112 -0.56 -7.34 -25.14
N SER A 113 -0.92 -8.57 -25.53
CA SER A 113 -0.61 -9.11 -26.84
C SER A 113 -1.12 -8.18 -27.96
N PRO A 114 -0.47 -8.14 -29.12
CA PRO A 114 -1.00 -7.39 -30.26
C PRO A 114 -2.45 -7.77 -30.64
N GLU A 115 -2.85 -9.01 -30.38
CA GLU A 115 -4.22 -9.51 -30.63
C GLU A 115 -5.24 -8.90 -29.67
N ASP A 116 -4.94 -8.89 -28.37
CA ASP A 116 -5.80 -8.29 -27.35
C ASP A 116 -5.89 -6.75 -27.53
N ARG A 117 -4.81 -6.10 -28.00
CA ARG A 117 -4.85 -4.67 -28.40
C ARG A 117 -5.80 -4.40 -29.58
N ARG A 118 -5.87 -5.31 -30.54
CA ARG A 118 -6.82 -5.20 -31.66
C ARG A 118 -8.25 -5.47 -31.23
N ARG A 119 -8.46 -6.41 -30.30
CA ARG A 119 -9.79 -6.80 -29.80
C ARG A 119 -10.39 -5.78 -28.83
N PHE A 120 -9.57 -5.16 -27.99
CA PHE A 120 -10.04 -4.31 -26.87
C PHE A 120 -9.59 -2.84 -26.97
N GLY A 121 -8.92 -2.46 -28.05
CA GLY A 121 -8.46 -1.08 -28.29
C GLY A 121 -7.13 -0.73 -27.59
N PRO A 122 -6.72 0.54 -27.60
CA PRO A 122 -5.38 0.98 -27.16
C PRO A 122 -5.14 0.83 -25.65
N ASN A 123 -6.17 0.49 -24.86
CA ASN A 123 -6.08 0.34 -23.41
C ASN A 123 -6.68 -1.01 -22.95
N PRO A 124 -6.00 -2.13 -23.25
CA PRO A 124 -6.59 -3.46 -23.18
C PRO A 124 -6.63 -4.05 -21.77
N MET A 125 -6.20 -3.30 -20.74
CA MET A 125 -6.30 -3.74 -19.35
C MET A 125 -7.74 -4.01 -18.88
N LEU A 126 -8.75 -3.71 -19.71
CA LEU A 126 -10.12 -3.51 -19.25
C LEU A 126 -11.10 -4.60 -19.64
N TRP A 127 -10.70 -5.61 -20.42
CA TRP A 127 -11.68 -6.58 -20.94
C TRP A 127 -11.09 -7.99 -20.97
N SER A 128 -11.26 -8.73 -19.88
CA SER A 128 -11.60 -10.14 -20.03
C SER A 128 -13.12 -10.25 -19.86
N GLU A 129 -13.76 -11.20 -20.54
CA GLU A 129 -15.21 -11.50 -20.39
C GLU A 129 -15.62 -11.79 -18.91
N ASN A 130 -14.64 -11.86 -17.99
CA ASN A 130 -14.79 -12.08 -16.55
C ASN A 130 -14.12 -10.98 -15.65
N GLY A 131 -13.80 -9.79 -16.18
CA GLY A 131 -13.34 -8.64 -15.38
C GLY A 131 -11.81 -8.50 -15.18
N LEU A 132 -11.40 -7.37 -14.59
CA LEU A 132 -10.03 -6.83 -14.44
C LEU A 132 -9.06 -7.72 -13.64
N THR A 133 -8.66 -8.86 -14.19
CA THR A 133 -7.94 -9.90 -13.46
C THR A 133 -6.43 -9.66 -13.34
N PHE A 134 -5.77 -8.95 -14.26
CA PHE A 134 -4.30 -8.94 -14.28
C PHE A 134 -3.64 -8.13 -13.15
N PRO A 135 -3.96 -6.84 -12.92
CA PRO A 135 -3.38 -6.08 -11.80
C PRO A 135 -3.88 -6.58 -10.44
N LYS A 136 -5.15 -6.99 -10.36
CA LYS A 136 -5.74 -7.58 -9.14
C LYS A 136 -5.04 -8.88 -8.75
N LYS A 137 -4.92 -9.83 -9.69
CA LYS A 137 -4.26 -11.11 -9.43
C LYS A 137 -2.79 -10.92 -9.04
N GLN A 138 -2.07 -10.01 -9.71
CA GLN A 138 -0.69 -9.72 -9.32
C GLN A 138 -0.60 -9.19 -7.88
N LYS A 139 -1.48 -8.28 -7.47
CA LYS A 139 -1.50 -7.78 -6.08
C LYS A 139 -1.96 -8.84 -5.08
N ASP A 140 -2.95 -9.65 -5.43
CA ASP A 140 -3.39 -10.80 -4.62
C ASP A 140 -2.24 -11.80 -4.41
N ASP A 141 -1.46 -12.10 -5.46
CA ASP A 141 -0.30 -13.02 -5.43
C ASP A 141 0.92 -12.43 -4.68
N MET A 142 0.95 -11.12 -4.45
CA MET A 142 2.03 -10.50 -3.67
C MET A 142 1.89 -10.78 -2.18
N TRP A 143 0.67 -10.77 -1.64
CA TRP A 143 0.42 -10.99 -0.22
C TRP A 143 0.55 -12.47 0.14
N THR A 144 1.52 -12.79 1.00
CA THR A 144 1.75 -14.15 1.51
C THR A 144 1.65 -14.25 3.03
N GLY A 145 1.08 -13.23 3.66
CA GLY A 145 1.02 -13.06 5.11
C GLY A 145 2.26 -12.44 5.77
N ASP A 146 3.29 -12.14 5.00
CA ASP A 146 4.55 -11.55 5.46
C ASP A 146 4.67 -10.08 4.99
N PRO A 147 4.53 -9.09 5.89
CA PRO A 147 4.62 -7.67 5.55
C PRO A 147 5.94 -7.27 4.89
N LEU A 148 7.08 -7.81 5.34
CA LEU A 148 8.39 -7.47 4.79
C LEU A 148 8.54 -8.00 3.35
N LYS A 149 8.11 -9.25 3.09
CA LYS A 149 8.08 -9.77 1.71
C LYS A 149 7.12 -8.97 0.83
N PHE A 150 5.96 -8.59 1.38
CA PHE A 150 4.96 -7.83 0.64
C PHE A 150 5.49 -6.45 0.22
N LEU A 151 6.05 -5.67 1.15
CA LEU A 151 6.63 -4.35 0.86
C LEU A 151 7.75 -4.42 -0.18
N ASN A 152 8.60 -5.45 -0.12
CA ASN A 152 9.64 -5.66 -1.13
C ASN A 152 9.05 -5.96 -2.52
N LYS A 153 8.02 -6.80 -2.60
CA LYS A 153 7.34 -7.08 -3.87
C LYS A 153 6.66 -5.83 -4.43
N LEU A 154 6.04 -5.02 -3.57
CA LEU A 154 5.45 -3.74 -3.96
C LEU A 154 6.52 -2.75 -4.47
N ASP A 155 7.68 -2.63 -3.82
CA ASP A 155 8.78 -1.75 -4.29
C ASP A 155 9.23 -2.13 -5.70
N VAL A 156 9.42 -3.44 -5.94
CA VAL A 156 9.79 -3.97 -7.25
C VAL A 156 8.70 -3.70 -8.29
N TYR A 157 7.43 -3.89 -7.92
CA TYR A 157 6.30 -3.62 -8.79
C TYR A 157 6.20 -2.13 -9.17
N THR A 158 6.29 -1.23 -8.19
CA THR A 158 6.26 0.22 -8.43
C THR A 158 7.43 0.65 -9.29
N LEU A 159 8.65 0.15 -9.03
CA LEU A 159 9.83 0.46 -9.85
C LEU A 159 9.66 0.00 -11.30
N ARG A 160 9.17 -1.24 -11.51
CA ARG A 160 8.91 -1.78 -12.84
C ARG A 160 7.89 -0.94 -13.59
N ASN A 161 6.80 -0.56 -12.93
CA ASN A 161 5.76 0.26 -13.54
C ASN A 161 6.29 1.64 -13.90
N ALA A 162 7.06 2.27 -13.02
CA ALA A 162 7.64 3.59 -13.23
C ALA A 162 8.65 3.61 -14.39
N ALA A 163 9.46 2.57 -14.53
CA ALA A 163 10.39 2.42 -15.64
C ALA A 163 9.66 2.26 -16.98
N SER A 164 8.58 1.49 -17.02
CA SER A 164 7.71 1.34 -18.20
C SER A 164 6.92 2.60 -18.54
N SER A 165 6.46 3.33 -17.52
CA SER A 165 5.56 4.48 -17.70
C SER A 165 6.30 5.80 -17.92
N GLY A 166 7.56 5.90 -17.52
CA GLY A 166 8.29 7.16 -17.43
C GLY A 166 7.86 8.03 -16.24
N THR A 167 7.25 7.45 -15.19
CA THR A 167 6.75 8.17 -14.00
C THR A 167 7.63 7.97 -12.77
N MET A 168 8.95 8.00 -12.95
CA MET A 168 9.92 7.73 -11.88
C MET A 168 9.78 8.68 -10.68
N ASP A 169 9.41 9.94 -10.92
CA ASP A 169 9.24 10.93 -9.85
C ASP A 169 8.04 10.63 -8.94
N ILE A 170 6.94 10.14 -9.51
CA ILE A 170 5.75 9.72 -8.75
C ILE A 170 6.09 8.50 -7.89
N ALA A 171 6.77 7.53 -8.50
CA ALA A 171 7.20 6.31 -7.84
C ALA A 171 8.18 6.56 -6.69
N ALA A 172 8.98 7.63 -6.73
CA ALA A 172 9.93 7.94 -5.67
C ALA A 172 9.24 8.04 -4.29
N SER A 173 8.11 8.73 -4.22
CA SER A 173 7.35 8.92 -2.97
C SER A 173 6.73 7.62 -2.45
N GLU A 174 6.17 6.77 -3.33
CA GLU A 174 5.62 5.47 -2.92
C GLU A 174 6.73 4.56 -2.37
N ARG A 175 7.87 4.54 -3.05
CA ARG A 175 9.03 3.72 -2.68
C ARG A 175 9.67 4.16 -1.37
N GLU A 176 9.74 5.47 -1.14
CA GLU A 176 10.22 6.02 0.13
C GLU A 176 9.31 5.59 1.29
N ALA A 177 7.99 5.66 1.11
CA ALA A 177 7.04 5.17 2.11
C ALA A 177 7.24 3.68 2.42
N MET A 178 7.35 2.83 1.39
CA MET A 178 7.56 1.39 1.58
C MET A 178 8.89 1.07 2.29
N ARG A 179 9.96 1.78 1.95
CA ARG A 179 11.27 1.63 2.62
C ARG A 179 11.21 2.06 4.08
N ARG A 180 10.54 3.18 4.36
CA ARG A 180 10.37 3.69 5.72
C ARG A 180 9.55 2.73 6.58
N VAL A 181 8.42 2.23 6.07
CA VAL A 181 7.62 1.22 6.76
C VAL A 181 8.43 -0.06 6.95
N THR A 182 9.22 -0.47 5.96
CA THR A 182 10.15 -1.60 6.11
C THR A 182 11.08 -1.36 7.30
N GLN A 183 11.78 -0.23 7.37
CA GLN A 183 12.68 0.10 8.50
C GLN A 183 11.95 0.07 9.86
N ILE A 184 10.74 0.64 9.94
CA ILE A 184 9.91 0.58 11.15
C ILE A 184 9.64 -0.86 11.60
N LEU A 185 9.29 -1.75 10.66
CA LEU A 185 9.08 -3.16 10.97
C LEU A 185 10.36 -3.84 11.46
N GLN A 186 11.50 -3.51 10.86
CA GLN A 186 12.80 -4.05 11.29
C GLN A 186 13.13 -3.63 12.72
N GLU A 187 12.87 -2.37 13.09
CA GLU A 187 13.11 -1.84 14.44
C GLU A 187 12.11 -2.37 15.49
N ILE A 188 10.89 -2.75 15.08
CA ILE A 188 9.93 -3.37 16.00
C ILE A 188 10.29 -4.85 16.23
N LEU A 189 10.70 -5.56 15.18
CA LEU A 189 10.96 -7.01 15.22
C LEU A 189 12.34 -7.37 15.82
N TRP A 190 13.34 -6.49 15.74
CA TRP A 190 14.72 -6.74 16.19
C TRP A 190 15.24 -5.64 17.11
#